data_AF-A0A3D4NMG8-F1
#
_entry.id   AF-A0A3D4NMG8-F1
#
_cell.length_a   1.000
_cell.length_b   1.000
_cell.length_c   1.000
_cell.angle_alpha   90.00
_cell.angle_beta   90.00
_cell.angle_gamma   90.00
#
_symmetry.space_group_name_H-M   'P 1'
#
loop_
_entity.id
_entity.type
_entity.pdbx_description
1 polymer ?
#
loop_
_entity_poly.entity_id
_entity_poly.type
_entity_poly.pdbx_seq_one_letter_code
_entity_poly.pdbx_strand_id
1 'polypeptide(L)' 'ANGAVALLEMTQPQAQAALLTPGILDVTAVADRPDEELFGPLLQVIRYADFEAAIAEANDTDFGLAAGLL' A
#
# COMPACT_ATOMS: atom_id res chain seq x y z
N ALA A 1 -14.75 -4.15 1.97
CA ALA A 1 -13.49 -4.00 1.22
C ALA A 1 -13.77 -3.15 0.00
N ASN A 2 -13.20 -1.96 -0.09
CA ASN A 2 -13.49 -0.96 -1.14
C ASN A 2 -12.81 -1.30 -2.48
N GLY A 3 -12.73 -2.59 -2.84
CA GLY A 3 -12.06 -3.08 -4.06
C GLY A 3 -10.61 -3.54 -3.90
N ALA A 4 -9.98 -3.36 -2.73
CA ALA A 4 -8.63 -3.85 -2.47
C ALA A 4 -8.59 -5.40 -2.44
N VAL A 5 -7.53 -5.97 -3.03
CA VAL A 5 -7.31 -7.41 -3.08
C VAL A 5 -6.06 -7.77 -2.27
N ALA A 6 -6.20 -8.67 -1.29
CA ALA A 6 -5.05 -9.17 -0.55
C ALA A 6 -4.23 -10.13 -1.43
N LEU A 7 -3.00 -9.73 -1.75
CA LEU A 7 -1.99 -10.61 -2.37
C LEU A 7 -1.26 -11.44 -1.29
N LEU A 8 -1.07 -10.81 -0.11
CA LEU A 8 -0.61 -11.46 1.11
C LEU A 8 -1.39 -10.87 2.29
N GLU A 9 -2.09 -11.73 3.03
CA GLU A 9 -2.89 -11.31 4.18
C GLU A 9 -2.01 -11.03 5.40
N MET A 10 -2.12 -9.82 5.95
CA MET A 10 -1.55 -9.48 7.26
C MET A 10 -2.38 -10.11 8.36
N THR A 11 -1.72 -10.82 9.28
CA THR A 11 -2.36 -11.48 10.41
C THR A 11 -1.67 -11.13 11.72
N GLN A 12 -2.38 -11.33 12.82
CA GLN A 12 -1.83 -11.28 14.17
C GLN A 12 -1.74 -12.72 14.71
N PRO A 13 -0.62 -13.43 14.49
CA PRO A 13 -0.53 -14.86 14.80
C PRO A 13 -0.56 -15.17 16.31
N GLN A 14 -0.30 -14.17 17.16
CA GLN A 14 -0.29 -14.29 18.61
C GLN A 14 -1.23 -13.24 19.21
N ALA A 15 -2.38 -13.66 19.73
CA ALA A 15 -3.45 -12.77 20.16
C ALA A 15 -3.04 -11.78 21.28
N GLN A 16 -2.05 -12.15 22.10
CA GLN A 16 -1.57 -11.33 23.23
C GLN A 16 -0.26 -10.58 22.93
N ALA A 17 0.19 -10.54 21.67
CA ALA A 17 1.39 -9.81 21.26
C ALA A 17 1.07 -8.84 20.12
N ALA A 18 1.80 -7.73 20.04
CA ALA A 18 1.70 -6.76 18.93
C ALA A 18 2.47 -7.22 17.67
N LEU A 19 2.64 -8.52 17.49
CA LEU A 19 3.31 -9.10 16.32
C LEU A 19 2.33 -9.16 15.16
N LEU A 20 2.70 -8.53 14.05
CA LEU A 20 1.98 -8.57 12.78
C LEU A 20 2.87 -9.21 11.72
N THR A 21 2.30 -10.09 10.90
CA THR A 21 2.97 -10.56 9.68
C THR A 21 2.96 -9.46 8.61
N PRO A 22 3.85 -9.49 7.62
CA PRO A 22 3.75 -8.58 6.47
C PRO A 22 2.41 -8.75 5.73
N GLY A 23 1.87 -7.65 5.22
CA GLY A 23 0.71 -7.62 4.33
C GLY A 23 1.05 -6.95 3.00
N ILE A 24 0.43 -7.45 1.93
CA ILE A 24 0.54 -6.87 0.59
C ILE A 24 -0.87 -6.78 -0.01
N LEU A 25 -1.31 -5.56 -0.29
CA LEU A 25 -2.62 -5.28 -0.88
C LEU A 25 -2.44 -4.71 -2.29
N ASP A 26 -3.07 -5.31 -3.29
CA ASP A 26 -3.29 -4.67 -4.58
C ASP A 26 -4.48 -3.72 -4.43
N VAL A 27 -4.20 -2.41 -4.51
CA VAL A 27 -5.20 -1.35 -4.34
C VAL A 27 -5.53 -0.67 -5.66
N THR A 28 -5.09 -1.21 -6.80
CA THR A 28 -5.26 -0.61 -8.13
C THR A 28 -6.74 -0.32 -8.46
N ALA A 29 -7.68 -1.16 -7.99
CA ALA A 29 -9.12 -1.01 -8.24
C ALA A 29 -9.87 -0.18 -7.19
N VAL A 30 -9.17 0.37 -6.18
CA VAL A 30 -9.77 1.21 -5.14
C VAL A 30 -9.90 2.63 -5.70
N ALA A 31 -11.14 3.10 -5.89
CA ALA A 31 -11.39 4.41 -6.49
C ALA A 31 -10.97 5.57 -5.57
N ASP A 32 -11.39 5.54 -4.31
CA ASP A 32 -11.08 6.55 -3.30
C ASP A 32 -10.04 6.00 -2.32
N ARG A 33 -8.75 6.11 -2.69
CA ARG A 33 -7.64 5.70 -1.82
C ARG A 33 -7.31 6.84 -0.85
N PRO A 34 -7.34 6.60 0.47
CA PRO A 34 -6.92 7.61 1.43
C PRO A 34 -5.41 7.83 1.35
N ASP A 35 -4.98 9.10 1.31
CA ASP A 35 -3.58 9.49 1.46
C ASP A 35 -3.21 9.50 2.96
N GLU A 36 -2.99 8.29 3.49
CA GLU A 36 -2.72 8.05 4.91
C GLU A 36 -1.46 7.22 5.11
N GLU A 37 -0.64 7.62 6.08
CA GLU A 37 0.53 6.85 6.49
C GLU A 37 0.12 5.74 7.49
N LEU A 38 0.12 4.49 7.01
CA LEU A 38 -0.10 3.31 7.84
C LEU A 38 1.23 2.85 8.47
N PHE A 39 1.47 3.20 9.73
CA PHE A 39 2.67 2.82 10.51
C PHE A 39 2.71 1.32 10.91
N GLY A 40 2.78 0.44 9.92
CA GLY A 40 2.85 -1.01 10.11
C GLY A 40 3.43 -1.74 8.91
N PRO A 41 3.59 -3.08 8.98
CA PRO A 41 4.19 -3.86 7.89
C PRO A 41 3.18 -4.14 6.77
N LEU A 42 2.48 -3.11 6.29
CA LEU A 42 1.42 -3.21 5.28
C LEU A 42 1.79 -2.43 4.02
N LEU A 43 2.13 -3.15 2.95
CA LEU A 43 2.48 -2.58 1.66
C LEU A 43 1.23 -2.46 0.76
N GLN A 44 1.05 -1.29 0.15
CA GLN A 44 0.09 -1.08 -0.93
C GLN A 44 0.80 -1.20 -2.28
N VAL A 45 0.22 -1.96 -3.20
CA VAL A 45 0.69 -2.17 -4.58
C VAL A 45 -0.30 -1.52 -5.53
N ILE A 46 0.23 -0.72 -6.45
CA ILE A 46 -0.52 0.00 -7.46
C ILE A 46 0.11 -0.31 -8.81
N ARG A 47 -0.70 -0.78 -9.76
CA ARG A 47 -0.22 -1.12 -11.10
C ARG A 47 -0.46 0.05 -12.04
N TYR A 48 0.60 0.50 -12.69
CA TYR A 48 0.57 1.54 -13.72
C TYR A 48 0.87 0.94 -15.10
N ALA A 49 0.42 1.62 -16.16
CA ALA A 49 0.60 1.16 -17.53
C ALA A 49 1.97 1.54 -18.12
N ASP A 50 2.52 2.68 -17.71
CA ASP A 50 3.78 3.23 -18.19
C ASP A 50 4.48 4.06 -17.11
N PHE A 51 5.70 4.52 -17.42
CA PHE A 51 6.54 5.21 -16.46
C PHE A 51 6.02 6.60 -16.07
N GLU A 52 5.34 7.30 -16.99
CA GLU A 52 4.75 8.61 -16.68
C GLU A 52 3.59 8.45 -15.68
N ALA A 53 2.75 7.42 -15.86
CA ALA A 53 1.73 7.07 -14.89
C ALA A 53 2.32 6.68 -13.53
N ALA A 54 3.48 6.01 -13.50
CA ALA A 54 4.18 5.69 -12.26
C ALA A 54 4.64 6.94 -11.50
N ILE A 55 5.20 7.92 -12.22
CA ILE A 55 5.64 9.20 -11.63
C ILE A 55 4.44 10.00 -11.12
N ALA A 56 3.36 10.07 -11.89
CA ALA A 56 2.15 10.76 -11.48
C ALA A 56 1.58 10.16 -10.19
N GLU A 57 1.47 8.83 -10.13
CA GLU A 57 1.03 8.10 -8.94
C GLU A 57 1.97 8.30 -7.75
N ALA A 58 3.28 8.23 -7.95
CA ALA A 58 4.26 8.43 -6.87
C ALA A 58 4.23 9.85 -6.27
N ASN A 59 3.76 10.84 -7.02
CA ASN A 59 3.60 12.22 -6.58
C ASN A 59 2.16 12.55 -6.13
N ASP A 60 1.20 11.63 -6.24
CA ASP A 60 -0.20 11.83 -5.81
C ASP A 60 -0.34 11.61 -4.30
N THR A 61 0.36 12.43 -3.54
CA THR A 61 0.39 12.42 -2.08
C THR A 61 0.78 13.81 -1.57
N ASP A 62 0.24 14.23 -0.44
CA ASP A 62 0.64 15.46 0.26
C ASP A 62 2.00 15.30 0.98
N PHE A 63 2.53 14.07 1.05
CA PHE A 63 3.83 13.75 1.64
C PHE A 63 4.99 13.93 0.64
N GLY A 64 6.23 13.85 1.14
CA GLY A 64 7.44 14.05 0.31
C GLY A 64 8.75 13.63 0.97
N LEU A 65 8.69 12.62 1.86
CA LEU A 65 9.84 12.25 2.69
C LEU A 65 10.93 11.50 1.90
N ALA A 66 10.56 10.50 1.12
CA ALA A 66 11.48 9.66 0.37
C ALA A 66 10.79 9.02 -0.84
N ALA A 67 11.56 8.74 -1.88
CA ALA A 67 11.17 7.93 -3.03
C ALA A 67 12.36 7.08 -3.50
N GLY A 68 12.09 5.97 -4.18
CA GLY A 68 13.12 5.07 -4.69
C GLY A 68 12.74 4.50 -6.06
N LEU A 69 13.76 4.21 -6.88
CA LEU A 69 13.65 3.54 -8.17
C LEU A 69 14.67 2.40 -8.18
N LEU A 70 14.26 1.22 -8.64
CA LEU A 70 15.08 0.01 -8.65
C LEU A 70 15.66 -0.26 -10.04
#